data_AF-A0A956BI12-F1
#
_entry.id   AF-A0A956BI12-F1
#
_cell.length_a   1.000
_cell.length_b   1.000
_cell.length_c   1.000
_cell.angle_alpha   90.00
_cell.angle_beta   90.00
_cell.angle_gamma   90.00
#
_symmetry.space_group_name_H-M   'P 1'
#
loop_
_entity.id
_entity.type
_entity.pdbx_description
1 polymer ?
#
loop_
_entity_poly.entity_id
_entity_poly.type
_entity_poly.pdbx_seq_one_letter_code
_entity_poly.pdbx_strand_id
1 'polypeptide(L)'
;MYVKTTRVRRGNRVYQYVTLVEAVRDGRRVRHQVIARLGEASALRASGELDRIIAALATHADRPAPDDLDVENSLSAGVVQVVDAYWRRLGLGDWFTAAGEAAGKQF
;
A
#
# COMPACT_ATOMS: atom_id res chain seq x y z
N MET A 1 12.18 4.23 -11.54
CA MET A 1 11.68 2.88 -11.84
C MET A 1 10.21 2.80 -11.45
N TYR A 2 9.37 2.08 -12.19
CA TYR A 2 7.94 1.93 -11.90
C TYR A 2 7.41 0.57 -12.40
N VAL A 3 6.27 0.15 -11.86
CA VAL A 3 5.59 -1.07 -12.30
C VAL A 3 4.63 -0.75 -13.44
N LYS A 4 4.83 -1.38 -14.59
CA LYS A 4 3.95 -1.28 -15.75
C LYS A 4 3.04 -2.51 -15.82
N THR A 5 1.75 -2.26 -16.02
CA THR A 5 0.76 -3.29 -16.32
C THR A 5 0.42 -3.27 -17.81
N THR A 6 0.41 -4.44 -18.46
CA THR A 6 -0.03 -4.59 -19.86
C THR A 6 -1.19 -5.58 -19.94
N ARG A 7 -2.32 -5.16 -20.52
CA ARG A 7 -3.46 -6.05 -20.75
C ARG A 7 -3.37 -6.67 -22.13
N VAL A 8 -3.54 -7.98 -22.23
CA VAL A 8 -3.50 -8.73 -23.48
C VAL A 8 -4.78 -9.54 -23.60
N ARG A 9 -5.54 -9.34 -24.68
CA ARG A 9 -6.74 -10.12 -24.98
C ARG A 9 -6.37 -11.34 -25.82
N ARG A 10 -6.76 -12.53 -25.37
CA ARG A 10 -6.60 -13.79 -26.12
C ARG A 10 -7.93 -14.52 -26.14
N GLY A 11 -8.61 -14.50 -27.30
CA GLY A 11 -9.98 -15.00 -27.44
C GLY A 11 -10.95 -14.24 -26.53
N ASN A 12 -11.66 -14.99 -25.68
CA ASN A 12 -12.62 -14.42 -24.73
C ASN A 12 -12.03 -14.09 -23.34
N ARG A 13 -10.70 -14.20 -23.17
CA ARG A 13 -10.02 -13.93 -21.89
C ARG A 13 -9.10 -12.71 -22.01
N VAL A 14 -9.04 -11.93 -20.94
CA VAL A 14 -8.11 -10.80 -20.78
C VAL A 14 -7.09 -11.18 -19.72
N TYR A 15 -5.82 -11.13 -20.09
CA TYR A 15 -4.68 -11.40 -19.22
C TYR A 15 -3.99 -10.10 -18.85
N GLN A 16 -3.50 -10.00 -17.62
CA GLN A 16 -2.79 -8.82 -17.15
C GLN A 16 -1.35 -9.21 -16.85
N TYR A 17 -0.38 -8.56 -17.46
CA TYR A 17 1.04 -8.84 -17.24
C TYR A 17 1.71 -7.70 -16.50
N VAL A 18 2.56 -8.03 -15.52
CA VAL A 18 3.32 -7.09 -14.70
C VAL A 18 4.77 -7.06 -15.14
N THR A 19 5.33 -5.87 -15.29
CA THR A 19 6.72 -5.66 -15.71
C THR A 19 7.32 -4.49 -14.95
N LEU A 20 8.54 -4.66 -14.47
CA LEU A 20 9.33 -3.60 -13.85
C LEU A 20 10.07 -2.83 -14.94
N VAL A 21 9.90 -1.52 -14.95
CA VAL A 21 10.41 -0.63 -15.99
C VAL A 21 11.20 0.51 -15.36
N GLU A 22 12.34 0.83 -15.95
CA GLU A 22 13.12 2.02 -15.62
C GLU A 22 13.01 3.06 -16.74
N ALA A 23 12.84 4.32 -16.35
CA ALA A 23 12.91 5.44 -17.28
C ALA A 23 14.36 5.92 -17.33
N VAL A 24 15.04 5.69 -18.44
CA VAL A 24 16.43 6.05 -18.68
C VAL A 24 16.46 7.21 -19.66
N ARG A 25 17.25 8.24 -19.37
CA ARG A 25 17.41 9.39 -20.26
C ARG A 25 18.52 9.11 -21.26
N ASP A 26 18.17 9.20 -22.54
CA ASP A 26 19.07 9.04 -23.68
C ASP A 26 19.17 10.39 -24.41
N GLY A 27 20.17 11.19 -24.03
CA GLY A 27 20.32 12.58 -24.46
C GLY A 27 19.09 13.43 -24.17
N ARG A 28 18.36 13.83 -25.22
CA ARG A 28 17.13 14.64 -25.13
C ARG A 28 15.85 13.82 -25.00
N ARG A 29 15.89 12.49 -25.12
CA ARG A 29 14.70 11.62 -25.08
C ARG A 29 14.69 10.79 -23.80
N VAL A 30 13.49 10.49 -23.31
CA VAL A 30 13.31 9.50 -22.22
C VAL A 30 12.91 8.18 -22.86
N ARG A 31 13.67 7.12 -22.57
CA ARG A 31 13.40 5.75 -23.02
C ARG A 31 13.01 4.90 -21.83
N HIS A 32 12.09 3.97 -22.03
CA HIS A 32 11.70 2.99 -21.04
C HIS A 32 12.46 1.68 -21.28
N GLN A 33 13.24 1.25 -20.29
CA GLN A 33 13.97 0.00 -20.29
C GLN A 33 13.26 -1.01 -19.38
N VAL A 34 12.98 -2.21 -19.90
CA VAL A 34 12.43 -3.29 -19.09
C VAL A 34 13.55 -3.90 -18.26
N ILE A 35 13.39 -3.85 -16.93
CA ILE A 35 14.33 -4.43 -15.98
C ILE A 35 13.99 -5.89 -15.71
N ALA A 36 12.71 -6.18 -15.50
CA ALA A 36 12.22 -7.53 -15.25
C ALA A 36 10.78 -7.70 -15.72
N ARG A 37 10.47 -8.85 -16.33
CA ARG A 37 9.10 -9.27 -16.61
C ARG A 37 8.68 -10.23 -15.49
N LEU A 38 7.71 -9.83 -14.68
CA LEU A 38 7.30 -10.63 -13.51
C LEU A 38 6.35 -11.76 -13.92
N GLY A 39 5.46 -11.52 -14.89
CA GLY A 39 4.53 -12.52 -15.39
C GLY A 39 3.07 -12.06 -15.31
N GLU A 40 2.15 -13.03 -15.31
CA GLU A 40 0.71 -12.78 -15.32
C GLU A 40 0.22 -12.49 -13.90
N ALA A 41 -0.45 -11.35 -13.72
CA ALA A 41 -0.79 -10.76 -12.44
C ALA A 41 -1.73 -11.64 -11.60
N SER A 42 -2.67 -12.36 -12.23
CA SER A 42 -3.57 -13.24 -11.49
C SER A 42 -2.83 -14.49 -10.98
N ALA A 43 -1.95 -15.07 -11.79
CA ALA A 43 -1.12 -16.21 -11.43
C ALA A 43 -0.13 -15.87 -10.32
N LEU A 44 0.55 -14.72 -10.40
CA LEU A 44 1.49 -14.26 -9.39
C LEU A 44 0.82 -13.97 -8.03
N ARG A 45 -0.43 -13.48 -8.04
CA ARG A 45 -1.24 -13.33 -6.81
C ARG A 45 -1.65 -14.69 -6.25
N ALA A 46 -2.15 -15.58 -7.11
CA ALA A 46 -2.58 -16.90 -6.70
C ALA A 46 -1.44 -17.75 -6.12
N SER A 47 -0.21 -17.56 -6.61
CA SER A 47 0.98 -18.28 -6.12
C SER A 47 1.63 -17.65 -4.88
N GLY A 48 1.16 -16.47 -4.43
CA GLY A 48 1.78 -15.66 -3.38
C GLY A 48 3.17 -15.13 -3.75
N GLU A 49 3.53 -15.14 -5.04
CA GLU A 49 4.86 -14.74 -5.48
C GLU A 49 5.07 -13.23 -5.39
N LEU A 50 4.03 -12.43 -5.59
CA LEU A 50 4.10 -10.98 -5.36
C LEU A 50 4.47 -10.65 -3.91
N ASP A 51 3.87 -11.35 -2.94
CA ASP A 51 4.12 -11.11 -1.52
C ASP A 51 5.56 -11.49 -1.15
N ARG A 52 6.06 -12.60 -1.70
CA ARG A 52 7.48 -13.00 -1.55
C ARG A 52 8.43 -11.96 -2.13
N ILE A 53 8.11 -11.41 -3.30
CA ILE A 53 8.91 -10.34 -3.93
C ILE A 53 8.89 -9.08 -3.04
N ILE A 54 7.73 -8.69 -2.53
CA ILE A 54 7.59 -7.53 -1.63
C ILE A 54 8.44 -7.73 -0.38
N ALA A 55 8.34 -8.89 0.28
CA ALA A 55 9.11 -9.21 1.48
C ALA A 55 10.64 -9.20 1.22
N ALA A 56 11.07 -9.77 0.09
CA ALA A 56 12.48 -9.78 -0.30
C ALA A 56 13.01 -8.35 -0.54
N LEU A 57 12.24 -7.51 -1.23
CA LEU A 57 12.63 -6.11 -1.48
C LEU A 57 12.61 -5.29 -0.19
N ALA A 58 11.62 -5.49 0.68
CA ALA A 58 11.50 -4.79 1.96
C ALA A 58 12.71 -5.05 2.88
N THR A 59 13.30 -6.24 2.82
CA THR A 59 14.52 -6.59 3.57
C THR A 59 15.72 -5.69 3.21
N HIS A 60 15.73 -5.13 2.01
CA HIS A 60 16.79 -4.25 1.50
C HIS A 60 16.40 -2.77 1.48
N ALA A 61 15.23 -2.41 1.99
CA ALA A 61 14.78 -1.03 2.07
C ALA A 61 15.11 -0.46 3.46
N ASP A 62 15.77 0.70 3.50
CA ASP A 62 15.99 1.45 4.76
C ASP A 62 14.71 2.05 5.33
N ARG A 63 13.62 2.05 4.54
CA ARG A 63 12.31 2.55 4.94
C ARG A 63 11.46 1.39 5.45
N PRO A 64 10.85 1.48 6.65
CA PRO A 64 9.85 0.51 7.05
C PRO A 64 8.77 0.43 5.97
N ALA A 65 8.29 -0.79 5.68
CA ALA A 65 7.15 -0.97 4.80
C ALA A 65 6.03 -0.01 5.25
N PRO A 66 5.34 0.67 4.30
CA PRO A 66 4.24 1.54 4.68
C PRO A 66 3.30 0.75 5.58
N ASP A 67 2.98 1.32 6.74
CA ASP A 67 1.89 0.84 7.59
C ASP A 67 0.62 0.78 6.72
N ASP A 68 -0.34 -0.07 7.05
CA ASP A 68 -1.58 -0.33 6.24
C ASP A 68 -2.39 0.95 5.91
N LEU A 69 -1.98 2.10 6.44
CA LEU A 69 -2.44 3.44 6.15
C LEU A 69 -1.75 4.02 4.91
N ASP A 70 -2.07 3.46 3.74
CA ASP A 70 -1.78 4.12 2.45
C ASP A 70 -2.76 5.28 2.25
N VAL A 71 -2.40 6.49 2.67
CA VAL A 71 -3.25 7.70 2.60
C VAL A 71 -3.56 8.10 1.14
N GLU A 72 -2.73 7.72 0.18
CA GLU A 72 -2.93 8.08 -1.23
C GLU A 72 -3.86 7.11 -1.97
N ASN A 73 -3.99 5.85 -1.53
CA ASN A 73 -4.84 4.83 -2.16
C ASN A 73 -5.97 4.27 -1.29
N SER A 74 -6.09 4.70 -0.03
CA SER A 74 -7.21 4.28 0.82
C SER A 74 -8.52 4.85 0.28
N LEU A 75 -9.53 3.97 0.14
CA LEU A 75 -10.93 4.39 0.08
C LEU A 75 -11.14 5.41 1.19
N SER A 76 -11.77 6.55 0.89
CA SER A 76 -12.10 7.58 1.87
C SER A 76 -13.10 7.05 2.91
N ALA A 77 -12.70 6.09 3.74
CA ALA A 77 -13.34 5.82 5.01
C ALA A 77 -13.09 7.09 5.82
N GLY A 78 -14.10 7.96 5.82
CA GLY A 78 -13.96 9.37 6.18
C GLY A 78 -13.24 9.55 7.51
N VAL A 79 -12.52 10.68 7.63
CA VAL A 79 -11.70 11.12 8.77
C VAL A 79 -12.21 10.66 10.14
N VAL A 80 -13.53 10.63 10.34
CA VAL A 80 -14.21 10.13 11.55
C VAL A 80 -13.81 8.70 11.93
N GLN A 81 -13.68 7.77 10.99
CA GLN A 81 -13.28 6.39 11.30
C GLN A 81 -11.82 6.28 11.73
N VAL A 82 -10.94 7.09 11.13
CA VAL A 82 -9.54 7.17 11.53
C VAL A 82 -9.42 7.75 12.94
N VAL A 83 -10.15 8.83 13.22
CA VAL A 83 -10.20 9.46 14.55
C VAL A 83 -10.72 8.47 15.59
N ASP A 84 -11.80 7.74 15.31
CA ASP A 84 -12.36 6.75 16.23
C ASP A 84 -11.42 5.56 16.47
N ALA A 85 -10.76 5.06 15.42
CA ALA A 85 -9.76 4.01 15.55
C ALA A 85 -8.57 4.44 16.44
N TYR A 86 -8.05 5.65 16.25
CA TYR A 86 -6.98 6.20 17.08
C TYR A 86 -7.45 6.52 18.51
N TRP A 87 -8.68 7.03 18.67
CA TRP A 87 -9.30 7.30 19.97
C TRP A 87 -9.37 6.02 20.83
N ARG A 88 -9.82 4.91 20.22
CA ARG A 88 -9.87 3.60 20.88
C ARG A 88 -8.49 3.04 21.16
N ARG A 89 -7.55 3.12 20.20
CA ARG A 89 -6.18 2.62 20.37
C ARG A 89 -5.42 3.33 21.49
N LEU A 90 -5.59 4.63 21.62
CA LEU A 90 -4.94 5.44 22.65
C LEU A 90 -5.64 5.34 24.02
N GLY A 91 -6.77 4.62 24.12
CA GLY A 91 -7.54 4.51 25.35
C GLY A 91 -8.09 5.84 25.86
N LEU A 92 -8.28 6.82 24.96
CA LEU A 92 -8.65 8.18 25.35
C LEU A 92 -10.04 8.23 26.01
N GLY A 93 -10.96 7.35 25.58
CA GLY A 93 -12.29 7.24 26.19
C GLY A 93 -12.23 6.95 27.69
N ASP A 94 -11.40 5.99 28.08
CA ASP A 94 -11.23 5.60 29.49
C ASP A 94 -10.54 6.70 30.29
N TRP A 95 -9.53 7.34 29.69
CA TRP A 95 -8.84 8.48 30.29
C TRP A 95 -9.76 9.67 30.57
N PHE A 96 -10.58 10.07 29.59
CA PHE A 96 -11.50 11.19 29.76
C PHE A 96 -12.66 10.84 30.70
N THR A 97 -13.11 9.59 30.72
CA THR A 97 -14.12 9.13 31.68
C THR A 97 -13.57 9.20 33.11
N ALA A 98 -12.37 8.67 33.33
CA ALA A 98 -11.69 8.74 34.63
C ALA A 98 -11.43 10.20 35.05
N ALA A 99 -11.01 11.06 34.12
CA ALA A 99 -10.81 12.49 34.40
C ALA A 99 -12.13 13.21 34.74
N GLY A 100 -13.22 12.86 34.07
CA GLY A 100 -14.56 13.38 34.36
C GLY A 100 -15.08 12.97 35.73
N GLU A 101 -14.86 11.72 36.14
CA GLU A 101 -15.20 11.24 37.48
C GLU A 101 -14.35 11.89 38.58
N ALA A 102 -13.09 12.19 38.30
CA ALA A 102 -12.22 12.92 39.23
C ALA A 102 -12.64 14.39 39.37
N ALA A 103 -13.08 15.03 38.28
CA ALA A 103 -13.58 16.41 38.29
C ALA A 103 -14.99 16.52 38.91
N GLY A 104 -15.84 15.51 38.75
CA GLY A 104 -17.19 15.46 39.33
C GLY A 104 -17.23 15.27 40.85
N LYS A 105 -16.09 14.95 41.48
CA LYS A 105 -15.94 14.86 42.96
C LYS A 105 -15.54 16.18 43.62
N GLN A 106 -15.43 17.28 42.86
CA GLN A 106 -14.99 18.59 43.38
C GLN A 106 -16.13 19.62 43.56
N PHE A 107 -17.41 19.20 43.51
CA PHE A 107 -18.56 20.04 43.88
C PHE A 107 -19.42 19.35 44.93
#